data_AF-A0A087UBL5-F1
#
_entry.id   AF-A0A087UBL5-F1
#
_cell.length_a   1.000
_cell.length_b   1.000
_cell.length_c   1.000
_cell.angle_alpha   90.00
_cell.angle_beta   90.00
_cell.angle_gamma   90.00
#
_symmetry.space_group_name_H-M   'P 1'
#
loop_
_entity.id
_entity.type
_entity.pdbx_description
1 polymer ?
#
loop_
_entity_poly.entity_id
_entity_poly.type
_entity_poly.pdbx_seq_one_letter_code
_entity_poly.pdbx_strand_id
1 'polypeptide(L)'
;MSQKTEKPTLSGQRIKTRKRDEKEKYDPTGFRDAIIQGLNESGSDLELVSKFLDTAGSKLDYRRYGETLFDILLAGGILAPGGTLALDVDPQKTSRTDVCIFSAANDLDTLKNFAQVITKVIRRYKYLEKTLEDEFKKVLVFLKGFSPVEREKLGKVTAVLLAGGQIPPTVLPKVLQDHLVKDGIALEFIVEVFKTWLGEKDSATVWASLRKAGLDSRLMDVCRELY
;
A
#
# COMPACT_ATOMS: atom_id res chain seq x y z
N MET A 1 32.14 33.13 66.35
CA MET A 1 30.89 32.40 66.02
C MET A 1 30.28 33.10 64.80
N SER A 2 30.60 32.64 63.59
CA SER A 2 30.25 33.33 62.34
C SER A 2 28.91 32.80 61.81
N GLN A 3 27.89 33.66 61.78
CA GLN A 3 26.57 33.37 61.19
C GLN A 3 26.69 33.39 59.66
N LYS A 4 26.56 32.23 59.01
CA LYS A 4 26.34 32.16 57.57
C LYS A 4 24.85 32.36 57.30
N THR A 5 24.51 33.46 56.65
CA THR A 5 23.18 33.73 56.11
C THR A 5 22.89 32.74 54.97
N GLU A 6 21.86 31.91 55.14
CA GLU A 6 21.43 30.98 54.09
C GLU A 6 20.76 31.75 52.95
N LYS A 7 21.21 31.48 51.72
CA LYS A 7 20.64 32.09 50.51
C LYS A 7 19.26 31.49 50.24
N PRO A 8 18.27 32.29 49.79
CA PRO A 8 16.94 31.79 49.50
C PRO A 8 17.01 30.77 48.37
N THR A 9 16.50 29.56 48.63
CA THR A 9 16.36 28.51 47.63
C THR A 9 15.17 28.86 46.72
N LEU A 10 15.41 28.83 45.41
CA LEU A 10 14.38 28.95 44.39
C LEU A 10 13.40 27.79 44.57
N SER A 11 12.29 28.05 45.26
CA SER A 11 11.16 27.14 45.34
C SER A 11 10.71 26.84 43.91
N GLY A 12 10.81 25.55 43.56
CA GLY A 12 10.71 25.06 42.20
C GLY A 12 9.46 25.55 41.50
N GLN A 13 9.64 26.41 40.49
CA GLN A 13 8.64 26.62 39.48
C GLN A 13 8.50 25.28 38.73
N ARG A 14 7.51 24.48 39.09
CA ARG A 14 7.08 23.31 38.31
C ARG A 14 6.70 23.81 36.92
N ILE A 15 7.64 23.74 35.99
CA ILE A 15 7.39 23.91 34.57
C ILE A 15 6.43 22.78 34.20
N LYS A 16 5.13 23.08 34.16
CA LYS A 16 4.14 22.19 33.56
C LYS A 16 4.47 22.13 32.08
N THR A 17 5.19 21.10 31.68
CA THR A 17 5.32 20.70 30.28
C THR A 17 3.89 20.60 29.75
N ARG A 18 3.55 21.43 28.75
CA ARG A 18 2.21 21.39 28.14
C ARG A 18 2.03 19.98 27.56
N LYS A 19 0.84 19.39 27.74
CA LYS A 19 0.39 18.09 27.18
C LYS A 19 0.55 17.94 25.64
N ARG A 20 1.15 18.90 24.95
CA ARG A 20 1.15 19.01 23.49
C ARG A 20 2.27 18.24 22.79
N ASP A 21 3.25 17.73 23.54
CA ASP A 21 4.46 17.09 22.99
C ASP A 21 4.62 15.61 23.36
N GLU A 22 3.55 14.92 23.77
CA GLU A 22 3.53 13.46 23.61
C GLU A 22 3.34 13.19 22.12
N LYS A 23 4.45 13.10 21.38
CA LYS A 23 4.44 12.50 20.04
C LYS A 23 3.79 11.13 20.21
N GLU A 24 2.57 10.96 19.69
CA GLU A 24 1.92 9.65 19.67
C GLU A 24 2.93 8.62 19.21
N LYS A 25 3.13 7.57 20.01
CA LYS A 25 4.08 6.51 19.69
C LYS A 25 3.69 5.92 18.34
N TYR A 26 4.67 5.71 17.46
CA TYR A 26 4.42 5.05 16.18
C TYR A 26 4.01 3.61 16.46
N ASP A 27 2.76 3.27 16.15
CA ASP A 27 2.15 1.97 16.45
C ASP A 27 1.42 1.42 15.21
N PRO A 28 2.18 0.94 14.21
CA PRO A 28 1.60 0.38 12.99
C PRO A 28 0.81 -0.91 13.28
N THR A 29 1.15 -1.64 14.33
CA THR A 29 0.44 -2.85 14.76
C THR A 29 -0.94 -2.51 15.30
N GLY A 30 -1.04 -1.51 16.19
CA GLY A 30 -2.33 -1.02 16.69
C GLY A 30 -3.22 -0.46 15.57
N PHE A 31 -2.62 0.25 14.60
CA PHE A 31 -3.35 0.70 13.41
C PHE A 31 -3.86 -0.48 12.57
N ARG A 32 -3.00 -1.48 12.31
CA ARG A 32 -3.36 -2.69 11.57
C ARG A 32 -4.53 -3.41 12.24
N ASP A 33 -4.46 -3.64 13.54
CA ASP A 33 -5.48 -4.36 14.29
C ASP A 33 -6.85 -3.65 14.17
N ALA A 34 -6.87 -2.31 14.29
CA ALA A 34 -8.09 -1.52 14.14
C ALA A 34 -8.68 -1.58 12.71
N ILE A 35 -7.83 -1.57 11.68
CA ILE A 35 -8.28 -1.72 10.29
C ILE A 35 -8.80 -3.13 10.03
N ILE A 36 -8.04 -4.17 10.40
CA ILE A 36 -8.43 -5.58 10.23
C ILE A 36 -9.76 -5.85 10.91
N GLN A 37 -9.96 -5.35 12.13
CA GLN A 37 -11.22 -5.50 12.84
C GLN A 37 -12.40 -4.94 12.02
N GLY A 38 -12.32 -3.69 11.57
CA GLY A 38 -13.41 -3.08 10.81
C GLY A 38 -13.63 -3.69 9.42
N LEU A 39 -12.57 -4.18 8.78
CA LEU A 39 -12.68 -4.94 7.53
C LEU A 39 -13.40 -6.27 7.76
N ASN A 40 -13.04 -7.02 8.80
CA ASN A 40 -13.70 -8.28 9.14
C ASN A 40 -15.18 -8.08 9.53
N GLU A 41 -15.51 -7.00 10.24
CA GLU A 41 -16.89 -6.61 10.55
C GLU A 41 -17.72 -6.26 9.30
N SER A 42 -17.06 -5.76 8.25
CA SER A 42 -17.70 -5.45 6.96
C SER A 42 -17.92 -6.71 6.10
N GLY A 43 -17.23 -7.82 6.39
CA GLY A 43 -17.33 -9.07 5.65
C GLY A 43 -16.89 -8.92 4.19
N SER A 44 -17.61 -9.57 3.27
CA SER A 44 -17.33 -9.54 1.83
C SER A 44 -17.96 -8.35 1.09
N ASP A 45 -18.66 -7.44 1.80
CA ASP A 45 -19.33 -6.30 1.19
C ASP A 45 -18.36 -5.11 1.03
N LEU A 46 -17.91 -4.88 -0.21
CA LEU A 46 -16.96 -3.82 -0.52
C LEU A 46 -17.55 -2.40 -0.43
N GLU A 47 -18.88 -2.25 -0.40
CA GLU A 47 -19.53 -0.98 -0.09
C GLU A 47 -19.42 -0.66 1.40
N LEU A 48 -19.65 -1.66 2.26
CA LEU A 48 -19.43 -1.52 3.70
C LEU A 48 -17.96 -1.24 4.02
N VAL A 49 -17.03 -1.95 3.35
CA VAL A 49 -15.59 -1.67 3.47
C VAL A 49 -15.27 -0.22 3.09
N SER A 50 -15.81 0.27 1.97
CA SER A 50 -15.60 1.66 1.54
C SER A 50 -16.10 2.66 2.59
N LYS A 51 -17.29 2.41 3.15
CA LYS A 51 -17.92 3.26 4.17
C LYS A 51 -17.14 3.24 5.49
N PHE A 52 -16.65 2.07 5.89
CA PHE A 52 -15.77 1.91 7.04
C PHE A 52 -14.50 2.74 6.85
N LEU A 53 -13.78 2.57 5.74
CA LEU A 53 -12.53 3.30 5.47
C LEU A 53 -12.72 4.83 5.39
N ASP A 54 -13.85 5.30 4.85
CA ASP A 54 -14.17 6.74 4.87
C ASP A 54 -14.37 7.23 6.32
N THR A 55 -15.16 6.51 7.12
CA THR A 55 -15.44 6.92 8.50
C THR A 55 -14.22 6.77 9.42
N ALA A 56 -13.43 5.71 9.23
CA ALA A 56 -12.27 5.38 10.04
C ALA A 56 -11.12 6.36 9.85
N GLY A 57 -10.92 6.92 8.65
CA GLY A 57 -9.87 7.93 8.40
C GLY A 57 -10.09 9.26 9.15
N SER A 58 -11.27 9.49 9.73
CA SER A 58 -11.49 10.61 10.66
C SER A 58 -10.99 10.35 12.09
N LYS A 59 -10.76 9.08 12.44
CA LYS A 59 -10.32 8.63 13.77
C LYS A 59 -8.88 8.08 13.76
N LEU A 60 -8.50 7.41 12.66
CA LEU A 60 -7.20 6.80 12.46
C LEU A 60 -6.32 7.69 11.58
N ASP A 61 -5.05 7.81 11.92
CA ASP A 61 -4.12 8.67 11.18
C ASP A 61 -3.62 8.00 9.88
N TYR A 62 -4.40 8.13 8.81
CA TYR A 62 -4.01 7.62 7.49
C TYR A 62 -2.77 8.29 6.93
N ARG A 63 -2.48 9.54 7.31
CA ARG A 63 -1.30 10.23 6.80
C ARG A 63 -0.03 9.58 7.31
N ARG A 64 -0.05 9.11 8.57
CA ARG A 64 1.08 8.44 9.20
C ARG A 64 1.18 6.96 8.86
N TYR A 65 0.04 6.28 8.70
CA TYR A 65 -0.02 4.83 8.49
C TYR A 65 -0.48 4.45 7.08
N GLY A 66 -0.34 5.34 6.09
CA GLY A 66 -0.82 5.11 4.73
C GLY A 66 -0.19 3.90 4.05
N GLU A 67 1.11 3.67 4.26
CA GLU A 67 1.79 2.45 3.78
C GLU A 67 1.16 1.20 4.40
N THR A 68 1.01 1.19 5.73
CA THR A 68 0.35 0.11 6.49
C THR A 68 -1.08 -0.13 6.00
N LEU A 69 -1.83 0.93 5.68
CA LEU A 69 -3.19 0.81 5.14
C LEU A 69 -3.19 0.08 3.79
N PHE A 70 -2.31 0.47 2.87
CA PHE A 70 -2.26 -0.15 1.55
C PHE A 70 -1.69 -1.57 1.58
N ASP A 71 -0.73 -1.86 2.46
CA ASP A 71 -0.28 -3.24 2.74
C ASP A 71 -1.48 -4.13 3.11
N ILE A 72 -2.34 -3.66 4.02
CA ILE A 72 -3.53 -4.41 4.46
C ILE A 72 -4.53 -4.58 3.31
N LEU A 73 -4.79 -3.54 2.52
CA LEU A 73 -5.74 -3.65 1.39
C LEU A 73 -5.23 -4.59 0.29
N LEU A 74 -3.92 -4.66 0.09
CA LEU A 74 -3.29 -5.52 -0.92
C LEU A 74 -3.17 -6.96 -0.42
N ALA A 75 -2.48 -7.17 0.71
CA ALA A 75 -2.05 -8.48 1.19
C ALA A 75 -2.79 -8.97 2.45
N GLY A 76 -3.65 -8.14 3.05
CA GLY A 76 -4.43 -8.48 4.24
C GLY A 76 -3.71 -8.21 5.56
N GLY A 77 -2.45 -7.77 5.54
CA GLY A 77 -1.67 -7.45 6.73
C GLY A 77 -0.45 -6.61 6.37
N ILE A 78 0.41 -6.33 7.34
CA ILE A 78 1.64 -5.55 7.11
C ILE A 78 2.61 -6.36 6.26
N LEU A 79 3.15 -5.78 5.19
CA LEU A 79 4.15 -6.44 4.37
C LEU A 79 5.55 -6.15 4.91
N ALA A 80 6.29 -7.21 5.24
CA ALA A 80 7.71 -7.15 5.52
C ALA A 80 8.51 -7.01 4.20
N PRO A 81 9.76 -6.52 4.27
CA PRO A 81 10.64 -6.50 3.12
C PRO A 81 10.76 -7.88 2.47
N GLY A 82 10.52 -7.96 1.16
CA GLY A 82 10.54 -9.23 0.41
C GLY A 82 9.16 -9.85 0.17
N GLY A 83 8.07 -9.21 0.62
CA GLY A 83 6.70 -9.60 0.26
C GLY A 83 6.04 -10.63 1.18
N THR A 84 6.63 -10.91 2.35
CA THR A 84 6.03 -11.77 3.37
C THR A 84 5.19 -10.95 4.34
N LEU A 85 4.14 -11.55 4.92
CA LEU A 85 3.36 -10.88 5.95
C LEU A 85 4.13 -10.83 7.27
N ALA A 86 4.19 -9.65 7.89
CA ALA A 86 4.69 -9.49 9.24
C ALA A 86 3.69 -10.10 10.22
N LEU A 87 4.14 -11.14 10.93
CA LEU A 87 3.36 -11.81 11.97
C LEU A 87 3.44 -11.02 13.28
N ASP A 88 2.37 -11.06 14.07
CA ASP A 88 2.42 -10.59 15.45
C ASP A 88 3.33 -11.50 16.30
N VAL A 89 3.85 -10.94 17.39
CA VAL A 89 4.64 -11.69 18.38
C VAL A 89 3.74 -12.67 19.12
N ASP A 90 2.44 -12.35 19.25
CA ASP A 90 1.43 -13.25 19.80
C ASP A 90 0.74 -14.06 18.68
N PRO A 91 0.95 -15.39 18.61
CA PRO A 91 0.34 -16.25 17.59
C PRO A 91 -1.20 -16.31 17.66
N GLN A 92 -1.82 -15.92 18.77
CA GLN A 92 -3.28 -15.92 18.91
C GLN A 92 -3.94 -14.68 18.29
N LYS A 93 -3.18 -13.62 18.01
CA LYS A 93 -3.71 -12.41 17.38
C LYS A 93 -3.80 -12.55 15.86
N THR A 94 -5.00 -12.32 15.34
CA THR A 94 -5.25 -12.24 13.89
C THR A 94 -4.46 -11.08 13.27
N SER A 95 -3.35 -11.40 12.63
CA SER A 95 -2.47 -10.43 11.94
C SER A 95 -2.85 -10.21 10.47
N ARG A 96 -3.88 -10.91 9.99
CA ARG A 96 -4.29 -10.95 8.59
C ARG A 96 -5.82 -10.93 8.47
N THR A 97 -6.33 -10.18 7.50
CA THR A 97 -7.71 -10.28 7.00
C THR A 97 -7.76 -10.96 5.63
N ASP A 98 -8.89 -11.59 5.32
CA ASP A 98 -9.20 -12.08 3.96
C ASP A 98 -9.94 -11.05 3.10
N VAL A 99 -10.28 -9.89 3.67
CA VAL A 99 -10.86 -8.75 2.94
C VAL A 99 -9.74 -7.92 2.31
N CYS A 100 -9.01 -8.55 1.39
CA CYS A 100 -7.88 -7.96 0.67
C CYS A 100 -7.76 -8.53 -0.75
N ILE A 101 -6.98 -7.86 -1.59
CA ILE A 101 -6.81 -8.24 -3.00
C ILE A 101 -6.22 -9.65 -3.14
N PHE A 102 -5.26 -10.04 -2.30
CA PHE A 102 -4.62 -11.36 -2.41
C PHE A 102 -5.54 -12.52 -2.02
N SER A 103 -6.46 -12.30 -1.08
CA SER A 103 -7.48 -13.29 -0.69
C SER A 103 -8.75 -13.24 -1.57
N ALA A 104 -8.94 -12.21 -2.41
CA ALA A 104 -10.09 -12.05 -3.29
C ALA A 104 -10.18 -13.14 -4.39
N ALA A 105 -11.36 -13.31 -4.98
CA ALA A 105 -11.50 -14.13 -6.20
C ALA A 105 -10.69 -13.53 -7.36
N ASN A 106 -10.11 -14.40 -8.21
CA ASN A 106 -9.25 -14.00 -9.32
C ASN A 106 -10.05 -13.67 -10.60
N ASP A 107 -11.19 -13.01 -10.44
CA ASP A 107 -12.01 -12.49 -11.54
C ASP A 107 -11.89 -10.97 -11.61
N LEU A 108 -11.99 -10.43 -12.83
CA LEU A 108 -11.73 -9.02 -13.07
C LEU A 108 -12.76 -8.10 -12.40
N ASP A 109 -14.02 -8.54 -12.27
CA ASP A 109 -15.09 -7.73 -11.68
C ASP A 109 -14.88 -7.53 -10.18
N THR A 110 -14.54 -8.60 -9.45
CA THR A 110 -14.16 -8.53 -8.02
C THR A 110 -12.95 -7.63 -7.83
N LEU A 111 -11.90 -7.79 -8.65
CA LEU A 111 -10.69 -6.98 -8.54
C LEU A 111 -10.92 -5.51 -8.89
N LYS A 112 -11.81 -5.21 -9.85
CA LYS A 112 -12.28 -3.85 -10.12
C LYS A 112 -12.99 -3.24 -8.92
N ASN A 113 -13.82 -4.00 -8.22
CA ASN A 113 -14.49 -3.51 -7.02
C ASN A 113 -13.48 -3.16 -5.92
N PHE A 114 -12.43 -3.97 -5.71
CA PHE A 114 -11.34 -3.62 -4.80
C PHE A 114 -10.58 -2.36 -5.26
N ALA A 115 -10.28 -2.24 -6.56
CA ALA A 115 -9.67 -1.02 -7.11
C ALA A 115 -10.56 0.21 -6.92
N GLN A 116 -11.89 0.06 -6.96
CA GLN A 116 -12.83 1.12 -6.64
C GLN A 116 -12.78 1.53 -5.17
N VAL A 117 -12.59 0.59 -4.23
CA VAL A 117 -12.37 0.92 -2.81
C VAL A 117 -11.15 1.84 -2.68
N ILE A 118 -10.00 1.46 -3.26
CA ILE A 118 -8.78 2.28 -3.26
C ILE A 118 -9.06 3.65 -3.90
N THR A 119 -9.77 3.68 -5.02
CA THR A 119 -10.13 4.92 -5.71
C THR A 119 -10.96 5.87 -4.83
N LYS A 120 -11.95 5.33 -4.09
CA LYS A 120 -12.77 6.10 -3.14
C LYS A 120 -11.92 6.65 -2.00
N VAL A 121 -11.02 5.83 -1.43
CA VAL A 121 -10.08 6.25 -0.38
C VAL A 121 -9.18 7.39 -0.87
N ILE A 122 -8.55 7.27 -2.04
CA ILE A 122 -7.70 8.33 -2.61
C ILE A 122 -8.49 9.60 -2.92
N ARG A 123 -9.71 9.47 -3.46
CA ARG A 123 -10.56 10.63 -3.74
C ARG A 123 -10.90 11.41 -2.48
N ARG A 124 -11.15 10.71 -1.37
CA ARG A 124 -11.46 11.32 -0.07
C ARG A 124 -10.22 11.88 0.62
N TYR A 125 -9.13 11.11 0.61
CA TYR A 125 -7.87 11.39 1.30
C TYR A 125 -6.76 11.63 0.29
N LYS A 126 -6.89 12.71 -0.50
CA LYS A 126 -6.00 12.99 -1.65
C LYS A 126 -4.51 13.03 -1.29
N TYR A 127 -4.16 13.35 -0.06
CA TYR A 127 -2.78 13.30 0.44
C TYR A 127 -2.15 11.90 0.42
N LEU A 128 -2.95 10.83 0.32
CA LEU A 128 -2.48 9.45 0.21
C LEU A 128 -2.05 9.06 -1.21
N GLU A 129 -2.32 9.89 -2.22
CA GLU A 129 -1.96 9.59 -3.61
C GLU A 129 -0.47 9.29 -3.76
N LYS A 130 0.37 10.08 -3.10
CA LYS A 130 1.82 9.86 -3.13
C LYS A 130 2.22 8.56 -2.43
N THR A 131 1.58 8.28 -1.29
CA THR A 131 1.80 7.04 -0.54
C THR A 131 1.38 5.82 -1.35
N LEU A 132 0.27 5.88 -2.09
CA LEU A 132 -0.17 4.80 -2.98
C LEU A 132 0.83 4.58 -4.12
N GLU A 133 1.33 5.64 -4.75
CA GLU A 133 2.36 5.52 -5.79
C GLU A 133 3.61 4.83 -5.26
N ASP A 134 4.10 5.26 -4.10
CA ASP A 134 5.32 4.71 -3.50
C ASP A 134 5.11 3.28 -3.00
N GLU A 135 3.91 2.95 -2.53
CA GLU A 135 3.51 1.59 -2.19
C GLU A 135 3.55 0.67 -3.41
N PHE A 136 2.95 1.08 -4.54
CA PHE A 136 3.02 0.27 -5.77
C PHE A 136 4.46 0.12 -6.26
N LYS A 137 5.33 1.13 -6.13
CA LYS A 137 6.76 0.93 -6.42
C LYS A 137 7.41 -0.12 -5.53
N LYS A 138 7.04 -0.17 -4.24
CA LYS A 138 7.55 -1.13 -3.25
C LYS A 138 7.08 -2.55 -3.59
N VAL A 139 5.77 -2.75 -3.75
CA VAL A 139 5.16 -4.06 -4.01
C VAL A 139 5.65 -4.67 -5.34
N LEU A 140 5.85 -3.85 -6.37
CA LEU A 140 6.38 -4.33 -7.66
C LEU A 140 7.83 -4.84 -7.59
N VAL A 141 8.62 -4.42 -6.59
CA VAL A 141 9.95 -5.00 -6.33
C VAL A 141 9.84 -6.35 -5.61
N PHE A 142 8.76 -6.57 -4.84
CA PHE A 142 8.54 -7.77 -4.06
C PHE A 142 7.83 -8.90 -4.81
N LEU A 143 7.63 -8.79 -6.12
CA LEU A 143 6.90 -9.79 -6.92
C LEU A 143 7.40 -11.23 -6.68
N LYS A 144 8.72 -11.42 -6.51
CA LYS A 144 9.29 -12.75 -6.21
C LYS A 144 8.73 -13.40 -4.94
N GLY A 145 8.37 -12.61 -3.93
CA GLY A 145 7.79 -13.08 -2.68
C GLY A 145 6.32 -13.50 -2.79
N PHE A 146 5.62 -13.09 -3.84
CA PHE A 146 4.21 -13.45 -4.06
C PHE A 146 4.08 -14.72 -4.89
N SER A 147 3.01 -15.47 -4.65
CA SER A 147 2.62 -16.61 -5.48
C SER A 147 2.19 -16.16 -6.89
N PRO A 148 2.20 -17.06 -7.89
CA PRO A 148 1.76 -16.72 -9.25
C PRO A 148 0.35 -16.13 -9.30
N VAL A 149 -0.57 -16.67 -8.50
CA VAL A 149 -1.97 -16.21 -8.42
C VAL A 149 -2.06 -14.80 -7.82
N GLU A 150 -1.28 -14.49 -6.78
CA GLU A 150 -1.22 -13.14 -6.19
C GLU A 150 -0.64 -12.12 -7.17
N ARG A 151 0.38 -12.50 -7.95
CA ARG A 151 0.95 -11.64 -9.00
C ARG A 151 -0.07 -11.34 -10.10
N GLU A 152 -0.87 -12.32 -10.49
CA GLU A 152 -1.93 -12.14 -11.49
C GLU A 152 -2.99 -11.14 -10.99
N LYS A 153 -3.49 -11.33 -9.75
CA LYS A 153 -4.45 -10.41 -9.12
C LYS A 153 -3.87 -9.00 -9.01
N LEU A 154 -2.61 -8.88 -8.57
CA LEU A 154 -1.91 -7.61 -8.49
C LEU A 154 -1.76 -6.95 -9.85
N GLY A 155 -1.44 -7.71 -10.90
CA GLY A 155 -1.32 -7.22 -12.27
C GLY A 155 -2.64 -6.63 -12.77
N LYS A 156 -3.75 -7.35 -12.59
CA LYS A 156 -5.11 -6.88 -12.93
C LYS A 156 -5.49 -5.61 -12.18
N VAL A 157 -5.29 -5.56 -10.85
CA VAL A 157 -5.58 -4.35 -10.05
C VAL A 157 -4.69 -3.18 -10.46
N THR A 158 -3.40 -3.41 -10.69
CA THR A 158 -2.46 -2.39 -11.17
C THR A 158 -2.96 -1.79 -12.48
N ALA A 159 -3.39 -2.61 -13.43
CA ALA A 159 -3.95 -2.17 -14.70
C ALA A 159 -5.21 -1.30 -14.54
N VAL A 160 -6.14 -1.70 -13.67
CA VAL A 160 -7.36 -0.92 -13.38
C VAL A 160 -7.02 0.44 -12.75
N LEU A 161 -6.08 0.47 -11.81
CA LEU A 161 -5.65 1.73 -11.17
C LEU A 161 -4.88 2.65 -12.14
N LEU A 162 -4.07 2.08 -13.04
CA LEU A 162 -3.42 2.82 -14.14
C LEU A 162 -4.44 3.41 -15.11
N ALA A 163 -5.43 2.62 -15.51
CA ALA A 163 -6.52 3.05 -16.39
C ALA A 163 -7.37 4.16 -15.76
N GLY A 164 -7.59 4.09 -14.44
CA GLY A 164 -8.27 5.14 -13.69
C GLY A 164 -7.45 6.42 -13.49
N GLY A 165 -6.12 6.31 -13.49
CA GLY A 165 -5.20 7.41 -13.16
C GLY A 165 -4.89 7.54 -11.66
N GLN A 166 -5.09 6.47 -10.88
CA GLN A 166 -4.88 6.45 -9.43
C GLN A 166 -3.40 6.25 -9.10
N ILE A 167 -2.69 5.57 -9.99
CA ILE A 167 -1.23 5.42 -9.97
C ILE A 167 -0.67 5.81 -11.34
N PRO A 168 0.50 6.47 -11.39
CA PRO A 168 1.14 6.82 -12.64
C PRO A 168 1.84 5.60 -13.27
N PRO A 169 1.98 5.53 -14.61
CA PRO A 169 2.70 4.43 -15.27
C PRO A 169 4.19 4.34 -14.90
N THR A 170 4.76 5.38 -14.29
CA THR A 170 6.14 5.44 -13.78
C THR A 170 6.44 4.46 -12.63
N VAL A 171 5.42 3.75 -12.10
CA VAL A 171 5.62 2.65 -11.15
C VAL A 171 6.09 1.36 -11.84
N LEU A 172 5.63 1.08 -13.07
CA LEU A 172 5.93 -0.15 -13.80
C LEU A 172 7.42 -0.42 -14.07
N PRO A 173 8.28 0.60 -14.32
CA PRO A 173 9.72 0.41 -14.44
C PRO A 173 10.38 -0.30 -13.25
N LYS A 174 9.71 -0.36 -12.08
CA LYS A 174 10.19 -1.09 -10.90
C LYS A 174 10.12 -2.60 -11.04
N VAL A 175 9.26 -3.13 -11.92
CA VAL A 175 9.19 -4.57 -12.22
C VAL A 175 10.45 -5.05 -12.95
N LEU A 176 11.16 -4.16 -13.63
CA LEU A 176 12.36 -4.46 -14.42
C LEU A 176 13.62 -4.52 -13.54
N GLN A 177 13.56 -5.24 -12.42
CA GLN A 177 14.76 -5.59 -11.64
C GLN A 177 15.43 -6.81 -12.25
N ASP A 178 16.76 -6.85 -12.29
CA ASP A 178 17.53 -7.94 -12.89
C ASP A 178 17.09 -9.34 -12.43
N HIS A 179 16.82 -9.49 -11.13
CA HIS A 179 16.38 -10.78 -10.58
C HIS A 179 14.96 -11.15 -11.01
N LEU A 180 14.06 -10.19 -11.25
CA LEU A 180 12.71 -10.45 -11.75
C LEU A 180 12.71 -10.73 -13.25
N VAL A 181 13.61 -10.08 -14.00
CA VAL A 181 13.81 -10.31 -15.43
C VAL A 181 14.38 -11.70 -15.66
N LYS A 182 15.47 -12.06 -14.98
CA LYS A 182 16.10 -13.39 -15.10
C LYS A 182 15.15 -14.55 -14.76
N ASP A 183 14.28 -14.35 -13.77
CA ASP A 183 13.31 -15.36 -13.35
C ASP A 183 12.04 -15.38 -14.25
N GLY A 184 11.95 -14.52 -15.28
CA GLY A 184 10.77 -14.40 -16.17
C GLY A 184 9.55 -13.70 -15.55
N ILE A 185 9.57 -13.50 -14.23
CA ILE A 185 8.48 -12.90 -13.43
C ILE A 185 8.11 -11.51 -13.94
N ALA A 186 9.10 -10.70 -14.30
CA ALA A 186 8.88 -9.35 -14.79
C ALA A 186 8.02 -9.34 -16.06
N LEU A 187 8.34 -10.22 -17.01
CA LEU A 187 7.64 -10.31 -18.28
C LEU A 187 6.21 -10.82 -18.09
N GLU A 188 6.02 -11.89 -17.32
CA GLU A 188 4.69 -12.43 -17.01
C GLU A 188 3.78 -11.37 -16.39
N PHE A 189 4.30 -10.63 -15.41
CA PHE A 189 3.54 -9.58 -14.74
C PHE A 189 3.17 -8.42 -15.70
N ILE A 190 4.12 -7.94 -16.50
CA ILE A 190 3.87 -6.85 -17.46
C ILE A 190 2.83 -7.27 -18.51
N VAL A 191 2.92 -8.51 -19.00
CA VAL A 191 1.95 -9.05 -19.96
C VAL A 191 0.54 -9.06 -19.35
N GLU A 192 0.39 -9.46 -18.09
CA GLU A 192 -0.91 -9.45 -17.41
C GLU A 192 -1.47 -8.03 -17.24
N VAL A 193 -0.61 -7.08 -16.85
CA VAL A 193 -0.98 -5.66 -16.75
C VAL A 193 -1.46 -5.15 -18.11
N PHE A 194 -0.74 -5.44 -19.20
CA PHE A 194 -1.11 -4.95 -20.54
C PHE A 194 -2.38 -5.58 -21.09
N LYS A 195 -2.55 -6.89 -20.93
CA LYS A 195 -3.79 -7.58 -21.31
C LYS A 195 -5.00 -6.93 -20.66
N THR A 196 -4.92 -6.66 -19.35
CA THR A 196 -6.00 -6.03 -18.61
C THR A 196 -6.17 -4.56 -19.00
N TRP A 197 -5.07 -3.80 -19.11
CA TRP A 197 -5.13 -2.36 -19.39
C TRP A 197 -5.67 -2.06 -20.79
N LEU A 198 -5.34 -2.87 -21.79
CA LEU A 198 -5.91 -2.79 -23.14
C LEU A 198 -7.40 -3.17 -23.19
N GLY A 199 -7.91 -3.88 -22.18
CA GLY A 199 -9.34 -4.09 -21.98
C GLY A 199 -10.06 -2.87 -21.43
N GLU A 200 -9.36 -1.99 -20.68
CA GLU A 200 -9.94 -0.80 -20.05
C GLU A 200 -9.80 0.48 -20.90
N LYS A 201 -8.78 0.56 -21.75
CA LYS A 201 -8.41 1.75 -22.53
C LYS A 201 -7.99 1.36 -23.95
N ASP A 202 -8.13 2.30 -24.88
CA ASP A 202 -7.65 2.11 -26.24
C ASP A 202 -6.11 2.04 -26.30
N SER A 203 -5.60 1.34 -27.32
CA SER A 203 -4.17 1.10 -27.50
C SER A 203 -3.35 2.38 -27.64
N ALA A 204 -3.90 3.47 -28.20
CA ALA A 204 -3.17 4.72 -28.36
C ALA A 204 -2.94 5.41 -27.00
N THR A 205 -3.94 5.39 -26.13
CA THR A 205 -3.84 5.88 -24.75
C THR A 205 -2.83 5.09 -23.93
N VAL A 206 -2.86 3.75 -24.02
CA VAL A 206 -1.88 2.89 -23.33
C VAL A 206 -0.47 3.18 -23.85
N TRP A 207 -0.28 3.24 -25.18
CA TRP A 207 1.04 3.55 -25.76
C TRP A 207 1.59 4.92 -25.40
N ALA A 208 0.74 5.95 -25.37
CA ALA A 208 1.16 7.28 -24.94
C ALA A 208 1.60 7.29 -23.47
N SER A 209 0.93 6.51 -22.62
CA SER A 209 1.25 6.38 -21.19
C SER A 209 2.58 5.66 -20.97
N LEU A 210 2.87 4.61 -21.75
CA LEU A 210 4.12 3.86 -21.67
C LEU A 210 5.34 4.69 -22.10
N ARG A 211 5.22 5.46 -23.18
CA ARG A 211 6.27 6.39 -23.62
C ARG A 211 6.58 7.44 -22.55
N LYS A 212 5.55 7.99 -21.90
CA LYS A 212 5.73 8.95 -20.80
C LYS A 212 6.46 8.33 -19.59
N ALA A 213 6.32 7.03 -19.38
CA ALA A 213 7.02 6.31 -18.31
C ALA A 213 8.40 5.75 -18.72
N GLY A 214 8.83 5.95 -19.97
CA GLY A 214 10.11 5.44 -20.47
C GLY A 214 10.22 3.91 -20.51
N LEU A 215 9.09 3.23 -20.71
CA LEU A 215 9.02 1.76 -20.80
C LEU A 215 9.19 1.24 -22.23
N ASP A 216 8.98 2.10 -23.23
CA ASP A 216 9.03 1.75 -24.65
C ASP A 216 10.39 1.19 -25.07
N SER A 217 11.50 1.81 -24.65
CA SER A 217 12.84 1.27 -24.94
C SER A 217 13.18 0.07 -24.06
N ARG A 218 12.87 0.14 -22.77
CA ARG A 218 13.29 -0.86 -21.76
C ARG A 218 12.62 -2.22 -21.95
N LEU A 219 11.39 -2.25 -22.44
CA LEU A 219 10.69 -3.52 -22.70
C LEU A 219 11.33 -4.30 -23.84
N MET A 220 11.83 -3.61 -24.88
CA MET A 220 12.53 -4.25 -25.99
C MET A 220 13.84 -4.88 -25.51
N ASP A 221 14.54 -4.25 -24.57
CA ASP A 221 15.77 -4.78 -23.97
C ASP A 221 15.49 -6.04 -23.14
N VAL A 222 14.43 -6.02 -22.33
CA VAL A 222 13.98 -7.17 -21.52
C VAL A 222 13.62 -8.36 -22.41
N CYS A 223 12.91 -8.13 -23.51
CA CYS A 223 12.61 -9.18 -24.48
C CYS A 223 13.88 -9.75 -25.12
N ARG A 224 14.96 -8.97 -25.28
CA ARG A 224 16.23 -9.47 -25.83
C ARG A 224 17.06 -10.26 -24.81
N GLU A 225 16.99 -9.96 -23.52
CA GLU A 225 17.74 -10.70 -22.49
C GLU A 225 17.19 -12.12 -22.24
N LEU A 226 15.95 -12.37 -22.64
CA LEU A 226 15.27 -13.66 -22.46
C LEU A 226 15.44 -14.62 -23.64
N TYR A 227 16.08 -14.20 -24.74
CA TYR A 227 16.33 -14.99 -25.96
C TYR A 227 17.80 -14.92 -26.38
#